data_AF-A0A2G0E6L9-F1
#
_entry.id   AF-A0A2G0E6L9-F1
#
_cell.length_a   1.000
_cell.length_b   1.000
_cell.length_c   1.000
_cell.angle_alpha   90.00
_cell.angle_beta   90.00
_cell.angle_gamma   90.00
#
_symmetry.space_group_name_H-M   'P 1'
#
loop_
_entity.id
_entity.type
_entity.pdbx_description
1 polymer ?
#
loop_
_entity_poly.entity_id
_entity_poly.type
_entity_poly.pdbx_seq_one_letter_code
_entity_poly.pdbx_strand_id
1 'polypeptide(L)'
;MAKKTIMLVCSAGMSTSLLVTKMQKAAEAKGIDSDIFAVSASDADNNLANKDVDVLLLGPQVRFMKADFEKRLEPKGIPLDVINMADY
;
A
#
# COMPACT_ATOMS: atom_id res chain seq x y z
N MET A 1 12.48 16.68 -4.17
CA MET A 1 12.27 15.25 -4.51
C MET A 1 10.77 15.05 -4.61
N ALA A 2 10.27 14.23 -5.54
CA ALA A 2 8.83 14.00 -5.66
C ALA A 2 8.34 13.13 -4.49
N LYS A 3 7.30 13.57 -3.79
CA LYS A 3 6.63 12.81 -2.73
C LYS A 3 6.14 11.47 -3.30
N LYS A 4 6.49 10.35 -2.65
CA LYS A 4 6.07 9.01 -3.07
C LYS A 4 4.88 8.50 -2.28
N THR A 5 3.79 8.15 -2.95
CA THR A 5 2.57 7.67 -2.30
C THR A 5 2.52 6.15 -2.30
N ILE A 6 2.52 5.54 -1.11
CA ILE A 6 2.47 4.08 -0.91
C ILE A 6 1.15 3.73 -0.23
N MET A 7 0.32 2.95 -0.92
CA MET A 7 -0.96 2.48 -0.39
C MET A 7 -0.85 1.02 0.04
N LEU A 8 -1.12 0.74 1.32
CA LEU A 8 -1.23 -0.62 1.83
C LEU A 8 -2.70 -1.05 1.82
N VAL A 9 -2.98 -2.22 1.27
CA VAL A 9 -4.32 -2.80 1.27
C VAL A 9 -4.34 -4.03 2.17
N CYS A 10 -5.27 -4.04 3.12
CA CYS A 10 -5.39 -5.09 4.13
C CYS A 10 -6.86 -5.45 4.40
N SER A 11 -7.11 -6.35 5.35
CA SER A 11 -8.46 -6.74 5.78
C SER A 11 -9.11 -5.76 6.78
N ALA A 12 -8.62 -4.53 6.88
CA ALA A 12 -9.02 -3.52 7.88
C ALA A 12 -8.77 -3.93 9.35
N GLY A 13 -7.53 -3.78 9.83
CA GLY A 13 -7.16 -4.11 11.22
C GLY A 13 -6.07 -3.20 11.81
N MET A 14 -5.93 -3.21 13.14
CA MET A 14 -4.95 -2.42 13.89
C MET A 14 -3.49 -2.75 13.53
N SER A 15 -3.21 -3.98 13.08
CA SER A 15 -1.86 -4.43 12.71
C SER A 15 -1.24 -3.60 11.58
N THR A 16 -2.04 -3.21 10.58
CA THR A 16 -1.55 -2.42 9.44
C THR A 16 -1.22 -0.98 9.85
N SER A 17 -1.97 -0.40 10.80
CA SER A 17 -1.69 0.95 11.28
C SER A 17 -0.31 1.04 11.95
N LEU A 18 0.08 0.02 12.73
CA LEU A 18 1.41 -0.02 13.34
C LEU A 18 2.52 -0.13 12.29
N LEU A 19 2.33 -0.96 11.26
CA LEU A 19 3.28 -1.09 10.15
C LEU A 19 3.45 0.23 9.40
N VAL A 20 2.34 0.90 9.07
CA VAL A 20 2.36 2.23 8.42
C VAL A 20 3.16 3.23 9.24
N THR A 21 2.93 3.32 10.56
CA THR A 21 3.70 4.22 11.43
C THR A 21 5.20 3.91 11.42
N LYS A 22 5.58 2.63 11.44
CA LYS A 22 7.01 2.24 11.35
C LYS A 22 7.61 2.58 9.99
N MET A 23 6.86 2.37 8.90
CA MET A 23 7.30 2.72 7.55
C MET A 23 7.49 4.24 7.39
N GLN A 24 6.57 5.05 7.91
CA GLN A 24 6.68 6.51 7.90
C GLN A 24 7.95 6.99 8.62
N LYS A 25 8.21 6.46 9.83
CA LYS A 25 9.44 6.76 10.57
C LYS A 25 10.70 6.33 9.83
N ALA A 26 10.67 5.17 9.19
CA ALA A 26 11.80 4.67 8.41
C ALA A 26 12.07 5.52 7.16
N ALA A 27 11.01 6.02 6.50
CA ALA A 27 11.13 6.92 5.37
C ALA A 27 11.69 8.28 5.80
N GLU A 28 11.18 8.85 6.90
CA GLU A 28 11.68 10.09 7.50
C GLU A 28 13.17 9.97 7.87
N ALA A 29 13.58 8.88 8.53
CA ALA A 29 14.98 8.63 8.88
C ALA A 29 15.91 8.50 7.67
N LYS A 30 15.36 8.11 6.51
CA LYS A 30 16.09 8.02 5.23
C LYS A 30 15.99 9.30 4.39
N GLY A 31 15.28 10.33 4.86
CA GLY A 31 15.03 11.55 4.11
C GLY A 31 14.15 11.34 2.87
N ILE A 32 13.32 10.29 2.87
CA ILE A 32 12.42 9.96 1.77
C ILE A 32 11.08 10.63 2.04
N ASP A 33 10.73 11.62 1.22
CA ASP A 33 9.40 12.23 1.25
C ASP A 33 8.37 11.24 0.71
N SER A 34 7.51 10.73 1.60
CA SER A 34 6.51 9.72 1.25
C SER A 34 5.20 9.89 2.01
N ASP A 35 4.11 9.50 1.35
CA ASP A 35 2.76 9.42 1.89
C ASP A 35 2.37 7.95 2.02
N ILE A 36 2.46 7.41 3.22
CA ILE A 36 2.20 5.99 3.48
C ILE A 36 0.92 5.88 4.28
N PHE A 37 -0.05 5.14 3.75
CA PHE A 37 -1.35 4.95 4.39
C PHE A 37 -1.91 3.56 4.08
N ALA A 38 -2.85 3.11 4.91
CA ALA A 38 -3.49 1.82 4.77
C ALA A 38 -5.00 1.96 4.60
N VAL A 39 -5.58 1.09 3.76
CA VAL A 39 -7.01 1.03 3.49
C VAL A 39 -7.50 -0.42 3.51
N SER A 40 -8.81 -0.58 3.60
CA SER A 40 -9.45 -1.88 3.40
C SER A 40 -9.43 -2.26 1.91
N ALA A 41 -9.48 -3.55 1.60
CA ALA A 41 -9.59 -4.01 0.21
C ALA A 41 -10.85 -3.47 -0.50
N SER A 42 -11.94 -3.27 0.23
CA SER A 42 -13.18 -2.65 -0.29
C SER A 42 -13.02 -1.16 -0.61
N ASP A 43 -12.14 -0.44 0.09
CA ASP A 43 -11.93 1.00 -0.12
C ASP A 43 -10.79 1.31 -1.10
N ALA A 44 -10.06 0.28 -1.56
CA ALA A 44 -8.89 0.46 -2.40
C ALA A 44 -9.22 1.15 -3.73
N ASP A 45 -10.31 0.76 -4.40
CA ASP A 45 -10.72 1.36 -5.68
C ASP A 45 -11.07 2.84 -5.51
N ASN A 46 -11.78 3.19 -4.43
CA ASN A 46 -12.12 4.57 -4.11
C ASN A 46 -10.86 5.42 -3.88
N ASN A 47 -9.86 4.88 -3.18
CA ASN A 47 -8.60 5.60 -2.95
C ASN A 47 -7.78 5.74 -4.23
N LEU A 48 -7.72 4.70 -5.06
CA LEU A 48 -7.06 4.71 -6.36
C LEU A 48 -7.72 5.67 -7.37
N ALA A 49 -8.97 6.07 -7.15
CA ALA A 49 -9.67 7.05 -7.97
C ALA A 49 -9.47 8.50 -7.49
N ASN A 50 -9.26 8.68 -6.17
CA ASN A 50 -9.18 10.01 -5.55
C ASN A 50 -7.74 10.46 -5.22
N LYS A 51 -6.76 9.55 -5.31
CA LYS A 51 -5.38 9.82 -4.93
C LYS A 51 -4.41 9.18 -5.93
N ASP A 52 -3.37 9.92 -6.28
CA ASP A 52 -2.25 9.39 -7.07
C ASP A 52 -1.39 8.49 -6.20
N VAL A 53 -1.48 7.18 -6.45
CA VAL A 53 -0.72 6.13 -5.76
C VAL A 53 0.43 5.69 -6.65
N ASP A 54 1.67 5.80 -6.16
CA ASP A 54 2.86 5.33 -6.89
C ASP A 54 3.07 3.82 -6.74
N VAL A 55 2.71 3.24 -5.58
CA VAL A 55 2.95 1.84 -5.24
C VAL A 55 1.80 1.28 -4.40
N LEU A 56 1.35 0.07 -4.71
CA LEU A 56 0.39 -0.67 -3.89
C LEU A 56 1.05 -1.89 -3.24
N LEU A 57 0.87 -2.06 -1.93
CA LEU A 57 1.33 -3.24 -1.21
C LEU A 57 0.14 -3.98 -0.58
N LEU A 58 0.00 -5.26 -0.90
CA LEU A 58 -1.01 -6.13 -0.29
C LEU A 58 -0.47 -6.73 1.00
N GLY A 59 -1.26 -6.66 2.07
CA GLY A 59 -1.00 -7.44 3.28
C GLY A 59 -1.06 -8.95 2.97
N PRO A 60 -0.28 -9.78 3.70
CA PRO A 60 -0.20 -11.22 3.44
C PRO A 60 -1.57 -11.92 3.56
N GLN A 61 -2.45 -11.40 4.41
CA GLN A 61 -3.81 -11.93 4.63
C GLN A 61 -4.70 -11.83 3.39
N VAL A 62 -4.46 -10.85 2.51
CA VAL A 62 -5.23 -10.63 1.28
C VAL A 62 -4.44 -10.99 0.02
N ARG A 63 -3.37 -11.78 0.16
CA ARG A 63 -2.52 -12.26 -0.95
C ARG A 63 -3.30 -12.84 -2.12
N PHE A 64 -4.39 -13.56 -1.84
CA PHE A 64 -5.22 -14.19 -2.86
C PHE A 64 -5.84 -13.18 -3.84
N MET A 65 -5.93 -11.90 -3.45
CA MET A 65 -6.44 -10.80 -4.27
C MET A 65 -5.38 -10.24 -5.24
N LYS A 66 -4.12 -10.68 -5.19
CA LYS A 66 -3.01 -10.16 -6.03
C LYS A 66 -3.37 -10.11 -7.50
N ALA A 67 -3.81 -11.23 -8.07
CA ALA A 67 -4.12 -11.33 -9.49
C ALA A 67 -5.28 -10.43 -9.92
N ASP A 68 -6.21 -10.15 -9.01
CA ASP A 68 -7.33 -9.25 -9.27
C ASP A 68 -6.88 -7.79 -9.24
N PHE A 69 -6.09 -7.39 -8.24
CA PHE A 69 -5.52 -6.05 -8.18
C PHE A 69 -4.51 -5.77 -9.30
N GLU A 70 -3.69 -6.75 -9.72
CA GLU A 70 -2.77 -6.58 -10.85
C GLU A 70 -3.51 -6.14 -12.12
N LYS A 71 -4.62 -6.81 -12.45
CA LYS A 71 -5.46 -6.43 -13.61
C LYS A 71 -6.05 -5.02 -13.49
N ARG A 72 -6.42 -4.61 -12.28
CA ARG A 72 -6.97 -3.26 -12.02
C ARG A 72 -5.91 -2.16 -12.13
N LEU A 73 -4.66 -2.48 -11.78
CA LEU A 73 -3.55 -1.51 -11.74
C LEU A 73 -2.74 -1.45 -13.03
N GLU A 74 -2.75 -2.51 -13.84
CA GLU A 74 -2.12 -2.56 -15.16
C GLU A 74 -2.41 -1.32 -16.03
N PRO A 75 -3.68 -0.86 -16.21
CA PRO A 75 -3.96 0.33 -17.01
C PRO A 75 -3.43 1.63 -16.38
N LYS A 76 -3.15 1.63 -15.07
CA LYS A 76 -2.59 2.78 -14.33
C LYS A 76 -1.05 2.73 -14.25
N GLY A 77 -0.43 1.61 -14.64
CA GLY A 77 1.01 1.41 -14.52
C GLY A 77 1.52 1.39 -13.08
N ILE A 78 0.65 1.10 -12.10
CA ILE A 78 1.02 1.11 -10.68
C ILE A 78 1.60 -0.26 -10.31
N PRO A 79 2.87 -0.35 -9.86
CA PRO A 79 3.45 -1.59 -9.39
C PRO A 79 2.75 -2.08 -8.12
N LEU A 80 2.58 -3.40 -8.05
CA LEU A 80 1.96 -4.09 -6.92
C LEU A 80 2.79 -5.27 -6.46
N ASP A 81 2.91 -5.43 -5.15
CA ASP A 81 3.47 -6.62 -4.53
C ASP A 81 2.77 -7.01 -3.22
N VAL A 82 3.04 -8.20 -2.73
CA VAL A 82 2.53 -8.73 -1.46
C VAL A 82 3.63 -8.66 -0.41
N ILE A 83 3.33 -8.05 0.73
CA ILE A 83 4.27 -7.99 1.86
C ILE A 83 4.48 -9.41 2.40
N ASN A 84 5.74 -9.78 2.56
CA ASN A 84 6.12 -11.06 3.15
C ASN A 84 5.58 -11.16 4.58
N MET A 85 5.06 -12.33 4.96
CA MET A 85 4.44 -12.55 6.27
C MET A 85 5.43 -12.39 7.43
N ALA A 86 6.73 -12.62 7.21
CA ALA A 86 7.75 -12.40 8.23
C ALA A 86 8.05 -10.90 8.48
N ASP A 87 7.78 -10.05 7.48
CA ASP A 87 8.07 -8.61 7.52
C ASP A 87 6.86 -7.76 7.95
N TYR A 88 5.66 -8.38 8.01
CA TYR A 88 4.37 -7.77 8.32
C TYR A 88 4.03 -7.87 9.82
#